data_AF-A0AAV4UP27-F1
#
_entry.id   AF-A0AAV4UP27-F1
#
_cell.length_a   1.000
_cell.length_b   1.000
_cell.length_c   1.000
_cell.angle_alpha   90.00
_cell.angle_beta   90.00
_cell.angle_gamma   90.00
#
_symmetry.space_group_name_H-M   'P 1'
#
loop_
_entity.id
_entity.type
_entity.pdbx_description
1 polymer ?
#
loop_
_entity_poly.entity_id
_entity_poly.type
_entity_poly.pdbx_seq_one_letter_code
_entity_poly.pdbx_strand_id
1 'polypeptide(L)'
;MSITGIRSFDPDTGSSVETLIECLRYITTGDPPPNSDRGGSFVHDPKFAGETEVKAQVRLQFKDVLGKKIVVTRSLMVTQTAKKLTLKTLEGTIKRYGLNGETTEMSSKCAEIDAEAILNHVIFCHQEESNWPLSEGKALKQRFDEIFAATRYIKALEEIRKKKNEMTSEIKVYQTQVDSLVNSKNEKQKSFIENWNLMNHVFQHVET
;
A
#
# COMPACT_ATOMS: atom_id res chain seq x y z
N MET A 1 23.00 6.33 -11.81
CA MET A 1 23.20 5.53 -10.59
C MET A 1 24.58 4.89 -10.71
N SER A 2 25.62 5.54 -10.16
CA SER A 2 26.98 4.99 -10.15
C SER A 2 27.15 4.25 -8.82
N ILE A 3 27.22 2.93 -8.85
CA ILE A 3 27.67 2.13 -7.70
C ILE A 3 29.19 2.17 -7.75
N THR A 4 29.79 3.15 -7.09
CA THR A 4 31.24 3.21 -6.90
C THR A 4 31.59 2.49 -5.60
N GLY A 5 32.21 1.32 -5.70
CA GLY A 5 32.74 0.55 -4.57
C GLY A 5 31.99 -0.75 -4.32
N ILE A 6 32.48 -1.84 -4.94
CA ILE A 6 32.24 -3.18 -4.41
C ILE A 6 33.12 -3.27 -3.15
N ARG A 7 32.49 -3.26 -1.96
CA ARG A 7 33.18 -3.55 -0.71
C ARG A 7 32.98 -5.04 -0.45
N SER A 8 34.01 -5.84 -0.69
CA SER A 8 34.01 -7.25 -0.29
C SER A 8 33.98 -7.32 1.23
N PHE A 9 33.00 -8.02 1.78
CA PHE A 9 33.02 -8.44 3.18
C PHE A 9 33.67 -9.82 3.23
N ASP A 10 34.61 -10.04 4.16
CA ASP A 10 35.37 -11.29 4.21
C ASP A 10 34.46 -12.52 4.45
N PRO A 11 34.55 -13.57 3.62
CA PRO A 11 33.67 -14.73 3.66
C PRO A 11 33.98 -15.72 4.80
N ASP A 12 35.09 -15.55 5.56
CA ASP A 12 35.46 -16.42 6.68
C ASP A 12 34.44 -16.39 7.84
N THR A 13 33.48 -15.46 7.80
CA THR A 13 32.39 -15.29 8.75
C THR A 13 31.03 -15.27 8.05
N GLY A 14 30.72 -16.25 7.19
CA GLY A 14 29.47 -16.33 6.40
C GLY A 14 28.19 -15.88 7.14
N SER A 15 28.07 -16.16 8.45
CA SER A 15 26.91 -15.70 9.25
C SER A 15 26.79 -14.17 9.36
N SER A 16 27.90 -13.42 9.38
CA SER A 16 27.90 -11.98 9.64
C SER A 16 27.41 -11.13 8.46
N VAL A 17 27.69 -11.57 7.23
CA VAL A 17 27.26 -10.85 6.01
C VAL A 17 25.78 -11.07 5.77
N GLU A 18 25.30 -12.29 5.96
CA GLU A 18 23.88 -12.63 5.90
C GLU A 18 23.09 -11.83 6.95
N THR A 19 23.56 -11.79 8.21
CA THR A 19 22.95 -10.98 9.26
C THR A 19 22.94 -9.48 8.93
N LEU A 20 23.93 -8.96 8.20
CA LEU A 20 23.93 -7.56 7.75
C LEU A 20 22.83 -7.28 6.73
N ILE A 21 22.65 -8.16 5.73
CA ILE A 21 21.57 -8.03 4.74
C ILE A 21 20.21 -8.17 5.41
N GLU A 22 20.06 -9.10 6.35
CA GLU A 22 18.86 -9.24 7.18
C GLU A 22 18.55 -7.97 7.99
N CYS A 23 19.57 -7.31 8.55
CA CYS A 23 19.40 -6.02 9.23
C CYS A 23 18.94 -4.91 8.27
N LEU A 24 19.50 -4.85 7.06
CA LEU A 24 19.11 -3.88 6.02
C LEU A 24 17.69 -4.13 5.52
N ARG A 25 17.30 -5.39 5.36
CA ARG A 25 15.92 -5.79 5.05
C ARG A 25 15.00 -5.39 6.20
N TYR A 26 15.30 -5.80 7.43
CA TYR A 26 14.46 -5.51 8.59
C TYR A 26 14.24 -4.00 8.81
N ILE A 27 15.26 -3.17 8.64
CA ILE A 27 15.09 -1.72 8.83
C ILE A 27 14.24 -1.06 7.74
N THR A 28 14.22 -1.62 6.53
CA THR A 28 13.49 -1.09 5.37
C THR A 28 12.08 -1.67 5.23
N THR A 29 11.83 -2.91 5.64
CA THR A 29 10.52 -3.58 5.50
C THR A 29 9.80 -3.76 6.83
N GLY A 30 10.53 -3.82 7.95
CA GLY A 30 9.98 -4.19 9.26
C GLY A 30 9.78 -5.68 9.50
N ASP A 31 9.96 -6.50 8.46
CA ASP A 31 9.78 -7.93 8.56
C ASP A 31 11.06 -8.61 9.06
N PRO A 32 10.96 -9.50 10.05
CA PRO A 32 12.11 -10.30 10.46
C PRO A 32 12.54 -11.23 9.30
N PRO A 33 13.77 -11.77 9.37
CA PRO A 33 14.24 -12.75 8.38
C PRO A 33 13.31 -13.96 8.28
N PRO A 34 13.18 -14.60 7.11
CA PRO A 34 12.48 -15.87 7.00
C PRO A 34 13.13 -16.91 7.93
N ASN A 35 12.35 -17.92 8.35
CA ASN A 35 12.82 -19.01 9.23
C ASN A 35 13.37 -18.60 10.61
N SER A 36 13.14 -17.37 11.06
CA SER A 36 13.67 -16.84 12.33
C SER A 36 12.80 -17.06 13.58
N ASP A 37 11.90 -18.06 13.59
CA ASP A 37 10.86 -18.26 14.63
C ASP A 37 10.15 -16.93 15.00
N ARG A 38 9.55 -16.29 14.00
CA ARG A 38 8.90 -14.96 14.13
C ARG A 38 9.87 -13.86 14.62
N GLY A 39 11.15 -13.95 14.24
CA GLY A 39 12.23 -13.04 14.61
C GLY A 39 12.83 -13.28 16.00
N GLY A 40 12.45 -14.36 16.69
CA GLY A 40 13.04 -14.75 17.98
C GLY A 40 14.53 -15.09 17.88
N SER A 41 14.95 -15.76 16.80
CA SER A 41 16.37 -16.11 16.56
C SER A 41 17.18 -15.00 15.88
N PHE A 42 16.53 -13.91 15.47
CA PHE A 42 17.20 -12.74 14.89
C PHE A 42 17.86 -11.85 15.94
N VAL A 43 17.39 -11.93 17.19
CA VAL A 43 17.98 -11.25 18.35
C VAL A 43 18.84 -12.25 19.11
N HIS A 44 19.92 -11.76 19.71
CA HIS A 44 20.79 -12.58 20.56
C HIS A 44 19.97 -13.28 21.66
N ASP A 45 20.18 -14.59 21.82
CA ASP A 45 19.40 -15.42 22.73
C ASP A 45 19.64 -15.02 24.20
N PRO A 46 18.59 -14.66 24.96
CA PRO A 46 18.72 -14.29 26.37
C PRO A 46 19.39 -15.36 27.24
N LYS A 47 19.22 -16.66 26.92
CA LYS A 47 19.86 -17.74 27.67
C LYS A 47 21.39 -17.69 27.55
N PHE A 48 21.91 -17.34 26.37
CA PHE A 48 23.35 -17.18 26.16
C PHE A 48 23.88 -15.91 26.83
N ALA A 49 23.07 -14.86 26.90
CA ALA A 49 23.39 -13.64 27.65
C ALA A 49 23.30 -13.81 29.18
N GLY A 50 22.68 -14.89 29.67
CA GLY A 50 22.37 -15.05 31.09
C GLY A 50 21.28 -14.10 31.59
N GLU A 51 20.47 -13.55 30.69
CA GLU A 51 19.41 -12.57 30.97
C GLU A 51 18.02 -13.17 30.65
N THR A 52 16.97 -12.59 31.23
CA THR A 52 15.58 -12.98 30.89
C THR A 52 15.04 -12.23 29.66
N GLU A 53 15.67 -11.11 29.32
CA GLU A 53 15.26 -10.23 28.23
C GLU A 53 16.49 -9.62 27.58
N VAL A 54 16.54 -9.65 26.25
CA VAL A 54 17.59 -8.97 25.46
C VAL A 54 16.93 -7.98 24.51
N LYS A 55 17.52 -6.78 24.40
CA LYS A 55 17.09 -5.75 23.46
C LYS A 55 18.08 -5.64 22.32
N ALA A 56 17.56 -5.50 21.10
CA ALA A 56 18.34 -5.26 19.90
C ALA A 56 17.88 -3.97 19.22
N GLN A 57 18.79 -3.33 18.50
CA GLN A 57 18.50 -2.13 17.74
C GLN A 57 19.25 -2.17 16.41
N VAL A 58 18.52 -1.91 15.32
CA VAL A 58 19.09 -1.68 14.01
C VAL A 58 18.96 -0.20 13.69
N ARG A 59 20.06 0.42 13.23
CA ARG A 59 20.10 1.83 12.85
C ARG A 59 20.72 1.99 11.48
N LEU A 60 20.00 2.66 10.58
CA LEU A 60 20.43 2.93 9.22
C LEU A 60 20.46 4.44 8.98
N GLN A 61 21.59 4.92 8.49
CA GLN A 61 21.75 6.30 8.05
C GLN A 61 21.91 6.33 6.54
N PHE A 62 21.10 7.13 5.87
CA PHE A 62 21.20 7.35 4.43
C PHE A 62 20.96 8.83 4.10
N LYS A 63 21.12 9.19 2.83
CA LYS A 63 20.78 10.50 2.30
C LYS A 63 19.59 10.36 1.36
N ASP A 64 18.65 11.29 1.44
CA ASP A 64 17.56 11.36 0.48
C ASP A 64 18.03 11.89 -0.89
N VAL A 65 17.10 11.98 -1.84
CA VAL A 65 17.36 12.50 -3.20
C VAL A 65 17.84 13.96 -3.22
N LEU A 66 17.63 14.70 -2.14
CA LEU A 66 18.08 16.09 -1.95
C LEU A 66 19.40 16.16 -1.15
N GLY A 67 20.02 15.02 -0.85
CA GLY A 67 21.25 14.92 -0.07
C GLY A 67 21.06 15.10 1.45
N LYS A 68 19.82 15.23 1.94
CA LYS A 68 19.53 15.43 3.35
C LYS A 68 19.70 14.11 4.11
N LYS A 69 20.35 14.19 5.26
CA LYS A 69 20.61 13.03 6.10
C LYS A 69 19.31 12.56 6.75
N ILE A 70 19.07 11.26 6.69
CA ILE A 70 17.99 10.56 7.38
C ILE A 70 18.59 9.44 8.21
N VAL A 71 18.13 9.29 9.44
CA VAL A 71 18.48 8.18 10.33
C VAL A 71 17.20 7.46 10.73
N VAL A 72 17.11 6.18 10.39
CA VAL A 72 16.03 5.29 10.80
C VAL A 72 16.56 4.40 11.92
N THR A 73 15.73 4.18 12.94
CA THR A 73 16.03 3.29 14.06
C THR A 73 14.84 2.37 14.28
N ARG A 74 15.06 1.05 14.27
CA ARG A 74 14.06 0.05 14.69
C ARG A 74 14.63 -0.73 15.87
N SER A 75 13.81 -0.95 16.90
CA SER A 75 14.23 -1.64 18.11
C SER A 75 13.35 -2.86 18.38
N LEU A 76 13.97 -3.91 18.88
CA LEU A 76 13.37 -5.21 19.17
C LEU A 76 13.70 -5.62 20.60
N MET A 77 12.87 -6.47 21.16
CA MET A 77 13.05 -7.06 22.48
C MET A 77 12.66 -8.53 22.39
N VAL A 78 13.55 -9.42 22.80
CA VAL A 78 13.26 -10.84 22.96
C VAL A 78 13.26 -11.17 24.43
N THR A 79 12.16 -11.74 24.90
CA THR A 79 12.02 -12.22 26.28
C THR A 79 12.00 -13.75 26.27
N GLN A 80 12.82 -14.35 27.12
CA GLN A 80 12.80 -15.79 27.36
C GLN A 80 11.70 -16.10 28.38
N THR A 81 10.68 -16.83 27.95
CA THR A 81 9.67 -17.41 28.85
C THR A 81 9.99 -18.88 29.12
N ALA A 82 9.32 -19.54 30.07
CA ALA A 82 9.62 -20.94 30.41
C ALA A 82 9.57 -21.93 29.23
N LYS A 83 8.79 -21.64 28.18
CA LYS A 83 8.56 -22.57 27.05
C LYS A 83 9.03 -22.06 25.68
N LYS A 84 9.24 -20.75 25.51
CA LYS A 84 9.55 -20.15 24.20
C LYS A 84 10.21 -18.78 24.30
N LEU A 85 10.91 -18.38 23.24
CA LEU A 85 11.30 -16.99 22.99
C LEU A 85 10.07 -16.21 22.51
N THR A 86 9.92 -14.97 22.96
CA THR A 86 8.85 -14.08 22.50
C THR A 86 9.46 -12.76 22.04
N LEU A 87 9.29 -12.45 20.74
CA LEU A 87 9.71 -11.18 20.16
C LEU A 87 8.65 -10.11 20.36
N LYS A 88 9.08 -8.92 20.76
CA LYS A 88 8.31 -7.69 20.80
C LYS A 88 9.02 -6.61 19.99
N THR A 89 8.35 -6.10 18.96
CA THR A 89 8.80 -4.92 18.23
C THR A 89 8.51 -3.66 19.04
N LEU A 90 9.54 -2.88 19.34
CA LEU A 90 9.44 -1.60 20.02
C LEU A 90 9.20 -0.48 18.99
N GLU A 91 8.83 0.69 19.46
CA GLU A 91 8.61 1.84 18.57
C GLU A 91 9.91 2.24 17.86
N GLY A 92 9.83 2.36 16.53
CA GLY A 92 10.92 2.86 15.70
C GLY A 92 10.84 4.37 15.51
N THR A 93 11.96 5.01 15.22
CA THR A 93 12.03 6.45 14.99
C THR A 93 12.75 6.79 13.71
N ILE A 94 12.38 7.94 13.14
CA ILE A 94 12.95 8.50 11.92
C ILE A 94 13.38 9.92 12.24
N LYS A 95 14.67 10.19 12.12
CA LYS A 95 15.26 11.51 12.28
C LYS A 95 15.65 12.07 10.92
N ARG A 96 15.05 13.18 10.52
CA ARG A 96 15.45 13.94 9.32
C ARG A 96 16.20 15.19 9.75
N TYR A 97 17.34 15.42 9.10
CA TYR A 97 18.18 16.58 9.35
C TYR A 97 17.95 17.62 8.24
N GLY A 98 17.46 18.79 8.61
CA GLY A 98 17.27 19.94 7.76
C GLY A 98 18.58 20.68 7.46
N LEU A 99 18.53 21.61 6.51
CA LEU A 99 19.70 22.38 6.05
C LEU A 99 20.26 23.33 7.14
N ASN A 100 19.42 23.76 8.07
CA ASN A 100 19.76 24.75 9.10
C ASN A 100 20.14 24.11 10.45
N GLY A 101 20.40 22.79 10.49
CA GLY A 101 20.61 22.05 11.74
C GLY A 101 19.32 21.65 12.47
N GLU A 102 18.15 22.03 11.95
CA GLU A 102 16.85 21.56 12.45
C GLU A 102 16.74 20.04 12.33
N THR A 103 16.29 19.38 13.39
CA THR A 103 16.06 17.94 13.40
C THR A 103 14.58 17.67 13.67
N THR A 104 13.94 16.94 12.77
CA THR A 104 12.57 16.45 12.98
C THR A 104 12.62 14.95 13.26
N GLU A 105 12.00 14.53 14.36
CA GLU A 105 11.85 13.13 14.73
C GLU A 105 10.38 12.74 14.63
N MET A 106 10.11 11.61 14.00
CA MET A 106 8.77 11.05 13.86
C MET A 106 8.78 9.55 14.10
N SER A 107 7.64 9.02 14.56
CA SER A 107 7.44 7.58 14.73
C SER A 107 7.46 6.88 13.38
N SER A 108 8.13 5.72 13.30
CA SER A 108 8.22 4.94 12.07
C SER A 108 6.86 4.45 11.57
N LYS A 109 5.89 4.27 12.47
CA LYS A 109 4.51 3.87 12.14
C LYS A 109 3.71 4.95 11.41
N CYS A 110 4.04 6.22 11.64
CA CYS A 110 3.31 7.35 11.05
C CYS A 110 3.85 7.76 9.67
N ALA A 111 4.98 7.20 9.25
CA ALA A 111 5.72 7.66 8.08
C ALA A 111 5.76 6.65 6.93
N GLU A 112 5.07 5.50 7.06
CA GLU A 112 5.02 4.41 6.07
C GLU A 112 6.36 4.24 5.33
N ILE A 113 7.47 4.06 6.06
CA ILE A 113 8.77 3.73 5.42
C ILE A 113 8.83 2.26 4.99
N ASP A 114 7.71 1.53 5.02
CA ASP A 114 7.69 0.17 4.52
C ASP A 114 7.84 0.28 3.00
N ALA A 115 9.11 0.21 2.62
CA ALA A 115 9.56 0.63 1.31
C ALA A 115 9.35 -0.51 0.31
N GLU A 116 9.17 -0.07 -0.93
CA GLU A 116 8.71 -0.80 -2.09
C GLU A 116 9.25 -2.24 -2.20
N ALA A 117 8.41 -3.15 -2.71
CA ALA A 117 8.71 -4.56 -3.00
C ALA A 117 10.06 -4.79 -3.70
N ILE A 118 10.62 -3.77 -4.37
CA ILE A 118 11.98 -3.75 -4.92
C ILE A 118 13.06 -3.93 -3.83
N LEU A 119 12.97 -3.24 -2.70
CA LEU A 119 13.95 -3.41 -1.62
C LEU A 119 13.90 -4.81 -1.04
N ASN A 120 12.70 -5.40 -0.91
CA ASN A 120 12.52 -6.73 -0.34
C ASN A 120 12.93 -7.86 -1.31
N HIS A 121 12.46 -7.82 -2.56
CA HIS A 121 12.60 -8.95 -3.49
C HIS A 121 13.80 -8.82 -4.44
N VAL A 122 14.40 -7.63 -4.57
CA VAL A 122 15.48 -7.37 -5.54
C VAL A 122 16.78 -6.94 -4.86
N ILE A 123 16.73 -5.91 -4.00
CA ILE A 123 17.96 -5.32 -3.43
C ILE A 123 18.45 -6.08 -2.19
N PHE A 124 17.56 -6.35 -1.23
CA PHE A 124 17.86 -7.10 0.00
C PHE A 124 17.15 -8.45 0.03
N CYS A 125 17.08 -9.11 -1.15
CA CYS A 125 16.49 -10.43 -1.27
C CYS A 125 17.22 -11.42 -0.36
N HIS A 126 16.46 -12.17 0.42
CA HIS A 126 17.02 -13.20 1.30
C HIS A 126 17.66 -14.32 0.48
N GLN A 127 18.76 -14.89 0.96
CA GLN A 127 19.51 -15.92 0.24
C GLN A 127 18.66 -17.14 -0.13
N GLU A 128 17.80 -17.59 0.78
CA GLU A 128 16.90 -18.72 0.54
C GLU A 128 15.81 -18.40 -0.50
N GLU A 129 15.57 -17.12 -0.75
CA GLU A 129 14.58 -16.63 -1.70
C GLU A 129 15.21 -16.10 -2.99
N SER A 130 16.54 -16.11 -3.15
CA SER A 130 17.22 -15.51 -4.31
C SER A 130 16.83 -16.14 -5.64
N ASN A 131 16.41 -17.40 -5.61
CA ASN A 131 15.97 -18.17 -6.77
C ASN A 131 14.49 -17.96 -7.12
N TRP A 132 13.82 -16.98 -6.50
CA TRP A 132 12.42 -16.67 -6.81
C TRP A 132 12.11 -16.41 -8.29
N PRO A 133 13.03 -15.88 -9.14
CA PRO A 133 12.75 -15.74 -10.56
C PRO A 133 12.52 -17.08 -11.28
N LEU A 134 12.98 -18.19 -10.69
CA LEU A 134 12.83 -19.56 -11.19
C LEU A 134 11.62 -20.28 -10.58
N SER A 135 10.83 -19.59 -9.76
CA SER A 135 9.64 -20.17 -9.14
C SER A 135 8.52 -20.44 -10.15
N GLU A 136 7.57 -21.28 -9.75
CA GLU A 136 6.38 -21.56 -10.53
C GLU A 136 5.56 -20.29 -10.87
N GLY A 137 4.78 -20.35 -11.96
CA GLY A 137 4.14 -19.17 -12.56
C GLY A 137 3.25 -18.35 -11.61
N LYS A 138 2.61 -18.98 -10.62
CA LYS A 138 1.77 -18.27 -9.65
C LYS A 138 2.59 -17.42 -8.68
N ALA A 139 3.60 -18.02 -8.05
CA ALA A 139 4.48 -17.33 -7.10
C ALA A 139 5.33 -16.24 -7.79
N LEU A 140 5.80 -16.54 -9.00
CA LEU A 140 6.54 -15.59 -9.84
C LEU A 140 5.68 -14.38 -10.18
N LYS A 141 4.44 -14.60 -10.65
CA LYS A 141 3.51 -13.52 -10.98
C LYS A 141 3.20 -12.67 -9.77
N GLN A 142 2.98 -13.28 -8.61
CA GLN A 142 2.70 -12.53 -7.38
C GLN A 142 3.84 -11.55 -7.04
N ARG A 143 5.11 -11.99 -7.08
CA ARG A 143 6.26 -11.11 -6.83
C ARG A 143 6.38 -9.99 -7.87
N PHE A 144 6.08 -10.27 -9.14
CA PHE A 144 6.02 -9.21 -10.17
C PHE A 144 4.90 -8.20 -9.91
N ASP A 145 3.70 -8.66 -9.55
CA ASP A 145 2.57 -7.78 -9.23
C ASP A 145 2.87 -6.90 -8.01
N GLU A 146 3.60 -7.43 -7.02
CA GLU A 146 4.11 -6.70 -5.85
C GLU A 146 5.17 -5.67 -6.24
N ILE A 147 6.19 -6.05 -7.04
CA ILE A 147 7.28 -5.18 -7.51
C ILE A 147 6.74 -4.01 -8.34
N PHE A 148 5.81 -4.28 -9.26
CA PHE A 148 5.24 -3.25 -10.14
C PHE A 148 4.03 -2.55 -9.53
N ALA A 149 3.63 -2.90 -8.30
CA ALA A 149 2.44 -2.40 -7.62
C ALA A 149 1.16 -2.41 -8.50
N ALA A 150 1.08 -3.35 -9.45
CA ALA A 150 0.05 -3.39 -10.49
C ALA A 150 -1.35 -3.50 -9.87
N THR A 151 -1.44 -4.17 -8.72
CA THR A 151 -2.69 -4.40 -7.98
C THR A 151 -3.40 -3.10 -7.59
N ARG A 152 -2.65 -2.04 -7.19
CA ARG A 152 -3.28 -0.76 -6.80
C ARG A 152 -3.90 -0.07 -8.00
N TYR A 153 -3.21 -0.10 -9.13
CA TYR A 153 -3.69 0.48 -10.38
C TYR A 153 -4.90 -0.29 -10.93
N ILE A 154 -4.85 -1.63 -10.91
CA ILE A 154 -5.95 -2.50 -11.36
C ILE A 154 -7.21 -2.24 -10.52
N LYS A 155 -7.09 -2.19 -9.18
CA LYS A 155 -8.23 -1.90 -8.29
C LYS A 155 -8.85 -0.52 -8.58
N ALA A 156 -8.01 0.50 -8.77
CA ALA A 156 -8.50 1.83 -9.11
C ALA A 156 -9.26 1.84 -10.46
N LEU A 157 -8.75 1.09 -11.46
CA LEU A 157 -9.40 0.96 -12.76
C LEU A 157 -10.75 0.22 -12.65
N GLU A 158 -10.83 -0.83 -11.84
CA GLU A 158 -12.08 -1.55 -11.58
C GLU A 158 -13.14 -0.65 -10.94
N GLU A 159 -12.76 0.16 -9.95
CA GLU A 159 -13.67 1.13 -9.31
C GLU A 159 -14.16 2.20 -10.31
N ILE A 160 -13.29 2.70 -11.19
CA ILE A 160 -13.69 3.64 -12.24
C ILE A 160 -14.69 2.99 -13.21
N ARG A 161 -14.43 1.75 -13.64
CA ARG A 161 -15.34 1.00 -14.52
C ARG A 161 -16.69 0.76 -13.86
N LYS A 162 -16.69 0.42 -12.59
CA LYS A 162 -17.90 0.22 -11.79
C LYS A 162 -18.74 1.50 -11.75
N LYS A 163 -18.14 2.64 -11.37
CA LYS A 163 -18.84 3.94 -11.35
C LYS A 163 -19.36 4.35 -12.72
N LYS A 164 -18.60 4.12 -13.79
CA LYS A 164 -19.05 4.39 -15.17
C LYS A 164 -20.32 3.60 -15.49
N ASN A 165 -20.35 2.32 -15.14
CA ASN A 165 -21.50 1.46 -15.42
C ASN A 165 -22.73 1.88 -14.60
N GLU A 166 -22.54 2.26 -13.33
CA GLU A 166 -23.59 2.83 -12.47
C GLU A 166 -24.18 4.10 -13.10
N MET A 167 -23.36 5.09 -13.46
CA MET A 167 -23.84 6.31 -14.13
C MET A 167 -24.53 6.02 -15.47
N THR A 168 -24.01 5.08 -16.25
CA THR A 168 -24.64 4.69 -17.52
C THR A 168 -26.04 4.10 -17.29
N SER A 169 -26.21 3.33 -16.21
CA SER A 169 -27.52 2.79 -15.83
C SER A 169 -28.48 3.88 -15.36
N GLU A 170 -28.01 4.83 -14.55
CA GLU A 170 -28.80 5.98 -14.10
C GLU A 170 -29.26 6.87 -15.26
N ILE A 171 -28.36 7.15 -16.22
CA ILE A 171 -28.69 7.93 -17.44
C ILE A 171 -29.85 7.26 -18.20
N LYS A 172 -29.84 5.93 -18.34
CA LYS A 172 -30.95 5.23 -19.02
C LYS A 172 -32.26 5.38 -18.26
N VAL A 173 -32.24 5.28 -16.94
CA VAL A 173 -33.42 5.49 -16.10
C VAL A 173 -33.96 6.92 -16.26
N TYR A 174 -33.09 7.92 -16.19
CA TYR A 174 -33.49 9.32 -16.39
C TYR A 174 -34.04 9.57 -17.80
N GLN A 175 -33.44 8.98 -18.84
CA GLN A 175 -33.95 9.08 -20.20
C GLN A 175 -35.38 8.54 -20.31
N THR A 176 -35.65 7.37 -19.74
CA THR A 176 -37.00 6.78 -19.71
C THR A 176 -38.00 7.65 -18.93
N GLN A 177 -37.57 8.27 -17.82
CA GLN A 177 -38.41 9.20 -17.06
C GLN A 177 -38.72 10.48 -17.84
N VAL A 178 -37.73 11.03 -18.55
CA VAL A 178 -37.93 12.20 -19.40
C VAL A 178 -38.91 11.88 -20.52
N ASP A 179 -38.73 10.75 -21.21
CA ASP A 179 -39.61 10.34 -22.31
C ASP A 179 -41.07 10.15 -21.84
N SER A 180 -41.27 9.54 -20.66
CA SER A 180 -42.63 9.37 -20.10
C SER A 180 -43.28 10.70 -19.72
N LEU A 181 -42.54 11.62 -19.10
CA LEU A 181 -43.03 12.95 -18.75
C LEU A 181 -43.38 13.79 -20.00
N VAL A 182 -42.54 13.72 -21.04
CA VAL A 182 -42.80 14.38 -22.33
C VAL A 182 -44.08 13.83 -22.95
N ASN A 183 -44.27 12.51 -22.96
CA ASN A 183 -45.49 11.89 -23.47
C ASN A 183 -46.74 12.34 -22.69
N SER A 184 -46.71 12.29 -21.36
CA SER A 184 -47.84 12.75 -20.54
C SER A 184 -48.14 14.24 -20.72
N LYS A 185 -47.11 15.08 -20.92
CA LYS A 185 -47.31 16.51 -21.23
C LYS A 185 -47.99 16.68 -22.58
N ASN A 186 -47.53 15.97 -23.61
CA ASN A 186 -48.10 16.03 -24.96
C ASN A 186 -49.55 15.55 -24.99
N GLU A 187 -49.89 14.49 -24.25
CA GLU A 187 -51.26 14.00 -24.11
C GLU A 187 -52.19 15.04 -23.47
N LYS A 188 -51.76 15.64 -22.35
CA LYS A 188 -52.52 16.72 -21.68
C LYS A 188 -52.68 17.95 -22.58
N GLN A 189 -51.66 18.28 -23.38
CA GLN A 189 -51.73 19.41 -24.29
C GLN A 189 -52.70 19.13 -25.45
N LYS A 190 -52.71 17.91 -26.00
CA LYS A 190 -53.70 17.50 -27.02
C LYS A 190 -55.13 17.57 -26.48
N SER A 191 -55.39 17.00 -25.30
CA SER A 191 -56.73 17.02 -24.71
C SER A 191 -57.20 18.44 -24.40
N PHE A 192 -56.30 19.32 -23.96
CA PHE A 192 -56.62 20.73 -23.76
C PHE A 192 -57.04 21.42 -25.06
N ILE A 193 -56.31 21.19 -26.16
CA ILE A 193 -56.63 21.76 -27.48
C ILE A 193 -57.97 21.22 -28.00
N GLU A 194 -58.20 19.91 -27.89
CA GLU A 194 -59.47 19.30 -28.29
C GLU A 194 -60.66 19.88 -27.52
N ASN A 195 -60.52 20.03 -26.20
CA ASN A 195 -61.57 20.58 -25.36
C ASN A 195 -61.82 22.07 -25.64
N TRP A 196 -60.77 22.85 -25.91
CA TRP A 196 -60.89 24.25 -26.31
C TRP A 196 -61.60 24.41 -27.67
N ASN A 197 -61.26 23.56 -28.64
CA ASN A 197 -61.94 23.54 -29.94
C ASN A 197 -63.43 23.20 -29.81
N LEU A 198 -63.77 22.22 -28.96
CA LEU A 198 -65.16 21.87 -28.65
C LEU A 198 -65.93 23.04 -28.02
N MET A 199 -65.33 23.72 -27.03
CA MET A 199 -65.93 24.91 -26.42
C MET A 199 -66.20 26.01 -27.44
N ASN A 200 -65.23 26.33 -28.30
CA ASN A 200 -65.41 27.35 -29.34
C ASN A 200 -66.52 26.99 -30.33
N HIS A 201 -66.62 25.72 -30.71
CA HIS A 201 -67.69 25.26 -31.60
C HIS A 201 -69.07 25.44 -30.96
N VAL A 202 -69.21 25.14 -29.67
CA VAL A 202 -70.45 25.37 -28.91
C VAL A 202 -70.77 26.86 -28.82
N PHE A 203 -69.79 27.72 -28.52
CA PHE A 203 -70.00 29.17 -28.44
C PHE A 203 -70.49 29.78 -29.76
N GLN A 204 -69.97 29.33 -30.91
CA GLN A 204 -70.43 29.80 -32.22
C GLN A 204 -71.90 29.46 -32.54
N HIS A 205 -72.49 28.45 -31.88
CA HIS A 205 -73.89 28.05 -32.07
C HIS A 205 -74.85 28.69 -31.05
N VAL A 206 -74.34 29.45 -30.08
CA VAL A 206 -75.15 30.13 -29.05
C VAL A 206 -75.36 31.62 -29.37
N GLU A 207 -74.55 32.20 -30.26
CA GLU A 207 -74.65 33.61 -30.70
C GLU A 207 -75.47 33.83 -31.99
N THR A 208 -76.14 32.80 -32.52
CA THR A 208 -77.10 32.86 -33.64
C THR A 208 -78.52 32.56 -33.19
#